data_AF-A0A060BVZ1-F1
#
_entry.id   AF-A0A060BVZ1-F1
#
_cell.length_a   1.000
_cell.length_b   1.000
_cell.length_c   1.000
_cell.angle_alpha   90.00
_cell.angle_beta   90.00
_cell.angle_gamma   90.00
#
_symmetry.space_group_name_H-M   'P 1'
#
loop_
_entity.id
_entity.type
_entity.pdbx_description
1 polymer ?
#
loop_
_entity_poly.entity_id
_entity_poly.type
_entity_poly.pdbx_seq_one_letter_code
_entity_poly.pdbx_strand_id
1 'polypeptide(L)'
;MECRVQITTWGNRFSADEGGLRDYAHKEWNGILRDLYYKRWAAYWKTLSDVLDGKPLVTLDYYSMEEPWTKDTKFYSAEPEGDCIDTAESVFGKVAAFTVGMN
;
A
#
# COMPACT_ATOMS: atom_id res chain seq x y z
N MET A 1 18.02 9.34 1.27
CA MET A 1 16.68 9.92 1.47
C MET A 1 15.89 10.05 0.17
N GLU A 2 16.56 10.11 -1.00
CA GLU A 2 15.89 10.38 -2.29
C GLU A 2 15.00 9.24 -2.85
N CYS A 3 15.43 7.97 -2.80
CA CYS A 3 14.75 6.93 -3.57
C CYS A 3 13.33 6.60 -3.07
N ARG A 4 13.09 6.60 -1.74
CA ARG A 4 11.76 6.33 -1.18
C ARG A 4 10.76 7.43 -1.52
N VAL A 5 11.19 8.68 -1.46
CA VAL A 5 10.36 9.84 -1.82
C VAL A 5 9.93 9.75 -3.28
N GLN A 6 10.87 9.52 -4.21
CA GLN A 6 10.58 9.47 -5.64
C GLN A 6 9.54 8.41 -6.04
N ILE A 7 9.52 7.25 -5.38
CA ILE A 7 8.56 6.19 -5.69
C ILE A 7 7.24 6.27 -4.90
N THR A 8 7.05 7.33 -4.09
CA THR A 8 5.85 7.52 -3.25
C THR A 8 5.33 8.97 -3.30
N THR A 9 5.74 9.83 -2.37
CA THR A 9 5.23 11.21 -2.22
C THR A 9 5.77 12.16 -3.29
N TRP A 10 6.82 11.76 -4.01
CA TRP A 10 7.57 12.52 -5.02
C TRP A 10 8.29 13.78 -4.51
N GLY A 11 7.85 14.33 -3.38
CA GLY A 11 8.44 15.45 -2.69
C GLY A 11 7.83 15.63 -1.31
N ASN A 12 7.72 16.88 -0.89
CA ASN A 12 7.07 17.26 0.37
C ASN A 12 5.53 17.19 0.24
N ARG A 13 4.82 17.56 1.31
CA ARG A 13 3.35 17.55 1.36
C ARG A 13 2.71 18.33 0.21
N PHE A 14 3.23 19.51 -0.11
CA PHE A 14 2.70 20.32 -1.20
C PHE A 14 2.82 19.58 -2.54
N SER A 15 3.97 18.99 -2.84
CA SER A 15 4.16 18.19 -4.06
C SER A 15 3.20 16.99 -4.13
N ALA A 16 2.96 16.32 -3.00
CA ALA A 16 2.11 15.13 -2.93
C ALA A 16 0.61 15.47 -3.01
N ASP A 17 0.16 16.48 -2.25
CA ASP A 17 -1.26 16.81 -2.07
C ASP A 17 -1.77 17.81 -3.13
N GLU A 18 -1.03 18.89 -3.39
CA GLU A 18 -1.45 19.98 -4.28
C GLU A 18 -0.79 19.89 -5.66
N GLY A 19 0.44 19.38 -5.72
CA GLY A 19 1.20 19.20 -6.96
C GLY A 19 0.77 18.00 -7.79
N GLY A 20 -0.08 17.11 -7.24
CA GLY A 20 -0.61 15.94 -7.94
C GLY A 20 0.42 14.84 -8.22
N LEU A 21 1.56 14.83 -7.53
CA LEU A 21 2.66 13.90 -7.80
C LEU A 21 2.63 12.64 -6.91
N ARG A 22 1.70 12.55 -5.95
CA ARG A 22 1.55 11.34 -5.12
C ARG A 22 1.38 10.10 -6.01
N ASP A 23 2.19 9.08 -5.71
CA ASP A 23 2.20 7.78 -6.39
C ASP A 23 2.46 7.84 -7.91
N TYR A 24 2.95 8.98 -8.44
CA TYR A 24 3.24 9.15 -9.87
C TYR A 24 4.19 8.07 -10.40
N ALA A 25 5.18 7.69 -9.60
CA ALA A 25 6.14 6.64 -9.91
C ALA A 25 5.97 5.40 -9.03
N HIS A 26 4.73 5.02 -8.68
CA HIS A 26 4.46 3.82 -7.88
C HIS A 26 5.08 2.55 -8.47
N LYS A 27 5.29 1.56 -7.59
CA LYS A 27 5.88 0.27 -7.92
C LYS A 27 5.22 -0.85 -7.12
N GLU A 28 5.06 -2.01 -7.76
CA GLU A 28 4.59 -3.24 -7.13
C GLU A 28 5.79 -4.09 -6.67
N TRP A 29 6.61 -3.53 -5.78
CA TRP A 29 7.84 -4.17 -5.32
C TRP A 29 7.68 -4.84 -3.96
N ASN A 30 8.56 -5.83 -3.70
CA ASN A 30 8.73 -6.38 -2.35
C ASN A 30 9.00 -5.24 -1.36
N GLY A 31 8.48 -5.39 -0.14
CA GLY A 31 8.67 -4.42 0.92
C GLY A 31 7.68 -3.26 0.85
N ILE A 32 7.66 -2.48 -0.24
CA ILE A 32 6.76 -1.31 -0.36
C ILE A 32 5.28 -1.72 -0.35
N LEU A 33 4.93 -2.84 -1.00
CA LEU A 33 3.57 -3.38 -0.96
C LEU A 33 3.12 -3.68 0.48
N ARG A 34 4.00 -4.23 1.32
CA ARG A 34 3.71 -4.59 2.72
C ARG A 34 3.76 -3.39 3.66
N ASP A 35 4.81 -2.57 3.55
CA ASP A 35 5.16 -1.60 4.58
C ASP A 35 4.53 -0.22 4.34
N LEU A 36 4.00 0.03 3.13
CA LEU A 36 3.29 1.26 2.74
C LEU A 36 1.88 0.98 2.23
N TYR A 37 1.73 0.32 1.07
CA TYR A 37 0.44 0.19 0.39
C TYR A 37 -0.58 -0.61 1.21
N TYR A 38 -0.16 -1.74 1.78
CA TYR A 38 -1.02 -2.53 2.67
C TYR A 38 -1.51 -1.74 3.87
N LYS A 39 -0.65 -0.89 4.47
CA LYS A 39 -1.05 -0.04 5.62
C LYS A 39 -2.07 1.03 5.21
N ARG A 40 -1.94 1.62 4.02
CA ARG A 40 -2.93 2.55 3.46
C ARG A 40 -4.28 1.86 3.29
N TRP A 41 -4.30 0.68 2.67
CA TRP A 41 -5.51 -0.12 2.51
C TRP A 41 -6.15 -0.53 3.84
N ALA A 42 -5.35 -0.98 4.81
CA ALA A 42 -5.85 -1.35 6.13
C ALA A 42 -6.52 -0.16 6.85
N ALA A 43 -5.94 1.04 6.76
CA ALA A 43 -6.55 2.26 7.32
C ALA A 43 -7.87 2.60 6.60
N TYR A 44 -7.89 2.52 5.27
CA TYR A 44 -9.11 2.76 4.48
C TYR A 44 -10.24 1.80 4.87
N TRP A 45 -9.97 0.49 4.90
CA TRP A 45 -10.96 -0.51 5.29
C TRP A 45 -11.43 -0.34 6.72
N LYS A 46 -10.54 0.05 7.63
CA LYS A 46 -10.90 0.38 9.01
C LYS A 46 -11.84 1.59 9.08
N THR A 47 -11.58 2.64 8.33
CA THR A 47 -12.47 3.81 8.24
C THR A 47 -13.85 3.41 7.73
N LEU A 48 -13.94 2.56 6.70
CA LEU A 48 -15.22 2.07 6.19
C LEU A 48 -15.97 1.22 7.22
N SER A 49 -15.27 0.29 7.88
CA SER A 49 -15.86 -0.53 8.94
C SER A 49 -16.38 0.33 10.10
N ASP A 50 -15.61 1.33 10.53
CA ASP A 50 -16.03 2.26 11.58
C ASP A 50 -17.29 3.03 11.22
N VAL A 51 -17.43 3.46 9.96
CA VAL A 51 -18.63 4.14 9.46
C VAL A 51 -19.84 3.20 9.46
N LEU A 52 -19.65 1.93 9.07
CA LEU A 52 -20.70 0.92 9.16
C LEU A 52 -21.14 0.65 10.61
N ASP A 53 -20.22 0.79 11.57
CA ASP A 53 -20.50 0.72 13.01
C ASP A 53 -21.12 2.02 13.58
N GLY A 54 -21.46 2.99 12.72
CA GLY A 54 -22.12 4.25 13.11
C GLY A 54 -21.18 5.35 13.59
N LYS A 55 -19.86 5.19 13.45
CA LYS A 55 -18.88 6.25 13.76
C LYS A 55 -18.83 7.27 12.61
N PRO A 56 -18.45 8.53 12.87
CA PRO A 56 -18.31 9.52 11.81
C PRO A 56 -17.21 9.14 10.81
N LEU A 57 -17.40 9.53 9.55
CA LEU A 57 -16.38 9.40 8.51
C LEU A 57 -15.15 10.25 8.87
N VAL A 58 -13.97 9.64 8.83
CA VAL A 58 -12.69 10.32 9.05
C VAL A 58 -11.95 10.43 7.72
N THR A 59 -11.56 11.65 7.36
CA THR A 59 -10.66 11.90 6.22
C THR A 59 -9.25 11.45 6.60
N LEU A 60 -8.70 10.49 5.87
CA LEU A 60 -7.34 10.00 6.11
C LEU A 60 -6.30 11.00 5.59
N ASP A 61 -5.34 11.35 6.45
CA ASP A 61 -4.14 12.10 6.05
C ASP A 61 -3.06 11.13 5.58
N TYR A 62 -3.13 10.77 4.30
CA TYR A 62 -2.21 9.80 3.70
C TYR A 62 -0.75 10.26 3.76
N TYR A 63 -0.45 11.55 3.61
CA TYR A 63 0.95 12.03 3.69
C TYR A 63 1.56 11.76 5.07
N SER A 64 0.80 11.97 6.15
CA SER A 64 1.28 11.64 7.50
C SER A 64 1.51 10.15 7.71
N MET A 65 0.86 9.28 6.94
CA MET A 65 1.14 7.84 6.93
C MET A 65 2.38 7.49 6.10
N GLU A 66 2.63 8.24 5.03
CA GLU A 66 3.69 8.00 4.04
C GLU A 66 5.05 8.53 4.50
N GLU A 67 5.09 9.73 5.05
CA GLU A 67 6.32 10.45 5.38
C GLU A 67 7.22 9.70 6.36
N PRO A 68 6.71 9.01 7.41
CA PRO A 68 7.57 8.18 8.25
C PRO A 68 8.28 7.08 7.45
N TRP A 69 7.60 6.46 6.48
CA TRP A 69 8.20 5.43 5.63
C TRP A 69 9.27 6.01 4.71
N THR A 70 9.08 7.24 4.18
CA THR A 70 10.10 7.87 3.31
C THR A 70 11.37 8.23 4.06
N LYS A 71 11.26 8.50 5.37
CA LYS A 71 12.38 8.80 6.28
C LYS A 71 13.02 7.55 6.90
N ASP A 72 12.40 6.38 6.76
CA ASP A 72 12.87 5.12 7.33
C ASP A 72 14.13 4.60 6.61
N THR A 73 15.06 4.03 7.38
CA THR A 73 16.32 3.43 6.94
C THR A 73 16.28 1.90 6.93
N LYS A 74 15.12 1.28 7.17
CA LYS A 74 14.92 -0.17 7.11
C LYS A 74 15.52 -0.78 5.83
N PHE A 75 16.36 -1.79 6.01
CA PHE A 75 16.93 -2.56 4.91
C PHE A 75 15.88 -3.50 4.29
N TYR A 76 15.92 -3.62 2.96
CA TYR A 76 15.11 -4.58 2.20
C TYR A 76 16.09 -5.43 1.37
N SER A 77 15.96 -6.75 1.48
CA SER A 77 16.80 -7.68 0.72
C SER A 77 16.54 -7.55 -0.79
N ALA A 78 17.60 -7.70 -1.59
CA ALA A 78 17.50 -7.83 -3.03
C ALA A 78 17.37 -9.30 -3.48
N GLU A 79 17.60 -10.24 -2.56
CA GLU A 79 17.47 -11.67 -2.84
C GLU A 79 15.99 -12.06 -2.99
N PRO A 80 15.67 -12.97 -3.94
CA PRO A 80 14.32 -13.48 -4.08
C PRO A 80 13.92 -14.33 -2.86
N GLU A 81 12.62 -14.32 -2.54
CA GLU A 81 12.02 -15.14 -1.49
C GLU A 81 10.85 -15.96 -2.05
N GLY A 82 10.81 -17.26 -1.76
CA GLY A 82 9.76 -18.17 -2.19
C GLY A 82 9.87 -18.65 -3.64
N ASP A 83 8.88 -19.43 -4.08
CA ASP A 83 8.73 -19.91 -5.45
C ASP A 83 7.55 -19.22 -6.15
N CYS A 84 7.78 -18.72 -7.38
CA CYS A 84 6.77 -17.94 -8.09
C CYS A 84 5.65 -18.78 -8.70
N ILE A 85 5.91 -20.04 -9.05
CA ILE A 85 4.91 -20.97 -9.59
C ILE A 85 3.97 -21.39 -8.47
N ASP A 86 4.52 -21.86 -7.34
CA ASP A 86 3.72 -22.26 -6.16
C ASP A 86 2.84 -21.11 -5.66
N THR A 87 3.40 -19.88 -5.64
CA THR A 87 2.66 -18.68 -5.23
C THR A 87 1.52 -18.38 -6.20
N ALA A 88 1.77 -18.43 -7.51
CA ALA A 88 0.74 -18.16 -8.52
C ALA A 88 -0.40 -19.18 -8.45
N GLU A 89 -0.09 -20.47 -8.33
CA GLU A 89 -1.09 -21.54 -8.18
C GLU A 89 -1.94 -21.35 -6.92
N SER A 90 -1.30 -21.04 -5.78
CA SER A 90 -1.98 -20.79 -4.51
C SER A 90 -2.92 -19.59 -4.57
N VAL A 91 -2.47 -18.46 -5.15
CA VAL A 91 -3.27 -17.25 -5.30
C VAL A 91 -4.43 -17.49 -6.26
N PHE A 92 -4.16 -18.11 -7.42
CA PHE A 92 -5.20 -18.43 -8.40
C PHE A 92 -6.26 -19.33 -7.79
N GLY A 93 -5.87 -20.40 -7.08
CA GLY A 93 -6.80 -21.30 -6.41
C GLY A 93 -7.72 -20.58 -5.41
N LYS A 94 -7.18 -19.65 -4.60
CA LYS A 94 -7.97 -18.88 -3.62
C LYS A 94 -8.92 -17.90 -4.28
N VAL A 95 -8.45 -17.14 -5.28
CA VAL A 95 -9.23 -16.09 -5.92
C VAL A 95 -10.29 -16.68 -6.87
N ALA A 96 -9.93 -17.69 -7.67
CA ALA A 96 -10.86 -18.34 -8.60
C ALA A 96 -11.94 -19.13 -7.86
N ALA A 97 -11.60 -19.81 -6.75
CA ALA A 97 -12.61 -20.49 -5.92
C ALA A 97 -13.62 -19.50 -5.30
N PHE A 98 -13.18 -18.30 -4.93
CA PHE A 98 -14.07 -17.24 -4.47
C PHE A 98 -15.07 -16.81 -5.55
N THR A 99 -14.67 -16.77 -6.83
CA THR A 99 -15.58 -16.42 -7.94
C THR A 99 -16.62 -17.50 -8.23
N VAL A 100 -16.30 -18.79 -8.04
CA VAL A 100 -17.24 -19.90 -8.31
C VAL A 100 -18.28 -20.06 -7.19
N GLY A 101 -17.94 -19.72 -5.94
CA GLY A 101 -18.84 -19.81 -4.79
C GLY A 101 -19.83 -18.64 -4.61
N MET A 102 -19.87 -17.68 -5.55
CA MET A 102 -20.78 -16.53 -5.53
C MET A 102 -22.01 -16.69 -6.45
N ASN A 103 -22.24 -17.88 -7.00
CA ASN A 103 -23.46 -18.25 -7.75
C ASN A 103 -24.38 -19.13 -6.92
#